data_AF-A0A8B9H389-F1
#
_entry.id   AF-A0A8B9H389-F1
#
_cell.length_a   1.000
_cell.length_b   1.000
_cell.length_c   1.000
_cell.angle_alpha   90.00
_cell.angle_beta   90.00
_cell.angle_gamma   90.00
#
_symmetry.space_group_name_H-M   'P 1'
#
loop_
_entity.id
_entity.type
_entity.pdbx_description
1 polymer ?
#
loop_
_entity_poly.entity_id
_entity_poly.type
_entity_poly.pdbx_seq_one_letter_code
_entity_poly.pdbx_strand_id
1 'polypeptide(L)'
;MTCVCVHVCVVDRDYSSLCEKQPIGRLLFRLYCETRPELLRCIHLLDAMEDYEVTPDEKRKSRGDQIIKKFLTKQVGVKLLLSCFFCVFYCRALHDYLSGAPFSDYQNSMYFDRFLQWKMLERQSVTKDTFRQYRVLGKGGFGEVCACQVRATGKMYACKKLEKKRIKKRKGESMALNEKQILEKVNSRFVVSLAYAYETKDALCLVLTIMNGGDLKFHIYNMGTPGFEKERVQFYAAEICCGLEHLHRESICADVYFALFILVSGHIRISDLGLAIKVPEGEMIRGRVGTVGYMAPEVINNERYSMSPDWWGLGCLIYEMTAGRSPFRARKERVKREEVEKRVQEEEEEYSDKFTEDTKAICRMLLAKDPKQRLGCQAEGGAEVKAHPFFKNINFKRLEAGILEPSFVPDPRAVYCKDVLDIEQFSTVKGVNLDQTDNDFYSKFATGSVSIPWQNEMIETECFSDLNVFGPQGSRPPDLDWTQPPEPPRRSLLDRIFRRHVRISSSPTEEQAREHNS
;
A
#
# COMPACT_ATOMS: atom_id res chain seq x y z
N MET A 1 22.99 28.23 -4.62
CA MET A 1 21.73 27.47 -4.50
C MET A 1 20.83 27.58 -5.74
N THR A 2 21.15 28.44 -6.72
CA THR A 2 20.55 28.51 -8.07
C THR A 2 20.61 27.21 -8.90
N CYS A 3 21.40 26.22 -8.47
CA CYS A 3 21.56 24.93 -9.16
C CYS A 3 20.49 23.87 -8.77
N VAL A 4 19.77 24.05 -7.66
CA VAL A 4 18.94 22.95 -7.09
C VAL A 4 17.60 22.78 -7.83
N CYS A 5 16.96 23.85 -8.29
CA CYS A 5 15.71 23.73 -9.07
C CYS A 5 15.93 23.29 -10.53
N VAL A 6 17.13 23.49 -11.10
CA VAL A 6 17.45 23.05 -12.48
C VAL A 6 17.40 21.52 -12.60
N HIS A 7 17.67 20.78 -11.51
CA HIS A 7 17.51 19.32 -11.48
C HIS A 7 16.09 18.82 -11.15
N VAL A 8 15.16 19.71 -10.80
CA VAL A 8 13.74 19.38 -10.57
C VAL A 8 12.92 19.53 -11.86
N CYS A 9 13.51 20.06 -12.94
CA CYS A 9 12.92 20.15 -14.28
C CYS A 9 12.61 18.79 -14.94
N VAL A 10 12.95 17.66 -14.30
CA VAL A 10 12.65 16.29 -14.77
C VAL A 10 11.55 15.67 -13.90
N VAL A 11 10.40 16.34 -13.86
CA VAL A 11 9.14 15.74 -13.40
C VAL A 11 8.31 15.50 -14.65
N ASP A 12 7.86 14.26 -14.82
CA ASP A 12 6.95 13.92 -15.91
C ASP A 12 5.65 14.72 -15.76
N ARG A 13 5.28 15.46 -16.81
CA ARG A 13 4.18 16.44 -16.80
C ARG A 13 2.85 15.78 -17.17
N ASP A 14 2.56 14.65 -16.54
CA ASP A 14 1.32 13.89 -16.72
C ASP A 14 0.24 14.35 -15.73
N TYR A 15 -0.94 14.71 -16.24
CA TYR A 15 -2.05 15.20 -15.41
C TYR A 15 -2.53 14.12 -14.41
N SER A 16 -2.68 12.87 -14.86
CA SER A 16 -3.17 11.78 -13.99
C SER A 16 -2.20 11.53 -12.83
N SER A 17 -0.89 11.52 -13.11
CA SER A 17 0.15 11.37 -12.11
C SER A 17 0.18 12.54 -11.11
N LEU A 18 0.20 13.78 -11.61
CA LEU A 18 0.44 14.96 -10.78
C LEU A 18 -0.81 15.45 -10.04
N CYS A 19 -1.98 15.43 -10.68
CA CYS A 19 -3.19 16.06 -10.16
C CYS A 19 -4.23 15.05 -9.63
N GLU A 20 -4.09 13.75 -9.93
CA GLU A 20 -5.02 12.72 -9.44
C GLU A 20 -4.37 11.75 -8.46
N LYS A 21 -3.26 11.11 -8.87
CA LYS A 21 -2.64 10.01 -8.11
C LYS A 21 -1.80 10.50 -6.94
N GLN A 22 -1.07 11.62 -7.12
CA GLN A 22 -0.21 12.19 -6.08
C GLN A 22 -1.02 13.05 -5.10
N PRO A 23 -1.11 12.69 -3.81
CA PRO A 23 -1.98 13.36 -2.84
C PRO A 23 -1.72 14.87 -2.69
N ILE A 24 -0.46 15.29 -2.55
CA ILE A 24 -0.11 16.71 -2.41
C ILE A 24 -0.37 17.46 -3.72
N GLY A 25 -0.07 16.82 -4.86
CA GLY A 25 -0.34 17.41 -6.17
C GLY A 25 -1.83 17.62 -6.44
N ARG A 26 -2.69 16.65 -6.07
CA ARG A 26 -4.16 16.79 -6.09
C ARG A 26 -4.64 17.94 -5.22
N LEU A 27 -4.10 18.09 -4.00
CA LEU A 27 -4.47 19.18 -3.09
C LEU A 27 -4.06 20.56 -3.65
N LEU A 28 -2.82 20.69 -4.16
CA LEU A 28 -2.34 21.95 -4.73
C LEU A 28 -3.07 22.33 -6.02
N PHE A 29 -3.41 21.35 -6.86
CA PHE A 29 -4.25 21.58 -8.04
C PHE A 29 -5.66 22.04 -7.65
N ARG A 30 -6.25 21.47 -6.59
CA ARG A 30 -7.55 21.91 -6.06
C ARG A 30 -7.50 23.33 -5.49
N LEU A 31 -6.48 23.66 -4.72
CA LEU A 31 -6.26 25.03 -4.22
C LEU A 31 -6.12 26.04 -5.37
N TYR A 32 -5.45 25.65 -6.46
CA TYR A 32 -5.41 26.45 -7.67
C TYR A 32 -6.80 26.63 -8.29
N CYS A 33 -7.56 25.54 -8.46
CA CYS A 33 -8.91 25.57 -9.01
C CYS A 33 -9.89 26.41 -8.17
N GLU A 34 -9.72 26.48 -6.85
CA GLU A 34 -10.53 27.31 -5.95
C GLU A 34 -10.42 28.82 -6.24
N THR A 35 -9.29 29.27 -6.82
CA THR A 35 -9.11 30.68 -7.21
C THR A 35 -9.95 31.09 -8.43
N ARG A 36 -10.54 30.12 -9.14
CA ARG A 36 -11.22 30.27 -10.42
C ARG A 36 -12.64 29.70 -10.34
N PRO A 37 -13.71 30.53 -10.37
CA PRO A 37 -15.09 30.07 -10.18
C PRO A 37 -15.53 28.94 -11.13
N GLU A 38 -15.05 28.95 -12.37
CA GLU A 38 -15.32 27.94 -13.38
C GLU A 38 -14.69 26.58 -13.03
N LEU A 39 -13.44 26.58 -12.56
CA LEU A 39 -12.73 25.36 -12.17
C LEU A 39 -13.26 24.82 -10.85
N LEU A 40 -13.58 25.70 -9.90
CA LEU A 40 -14.20 25.34 -8.63
C LEU A 40 -15.52 24.58 -8.83
N ARG A 41 -16.33 24.98 -9.82
CA ARG A 41 -17.56 24.25 -10.18
C ARG A 41 -17.27 22.83 -10.68
N CYS A 42 -16.20 22.63 -11.46
CA CYS A 42 -15.79 21.30 -11.92
C CYS A 42 -15.34 20.42 -10.75
N ILE A 43 -14.53 20.96 -9.83
CA ILE A 43 -14.10 20.24 -8.62
C ILE A 43 -15.29 19.83 -7.76
N HIS A 44 -16.23 20.75 -7.50
CA HIS A 44 -17.43 20.44 -6.73
C HIS A 44 -18.32 19.36 -7.38
N LEU A 45 -18.34 19.29 -8.72
CA LEU A 45 -19.06 18.24 -9.43
C LEU A 45 -18.35 16.89 -9.25
N LEU A 46 -17.02 16.84 -9.39
CA LEU A 46 -16.24 15.62 -9.12
C LEU A 46 -16.46 15.11 -7.70
N ASP A 47 -16.42 15.98 -6.70
CA ASP A 47 -16.66 15.60 -5.30
C ASP A 47 -18.08 15.06 -5.08
N ALA A 48 -19.07 15.67 -5.73
CA ALA A 48 -20.44 15.19 -5.65
C ALA A 48 -20.62 13.81 -6.32
N MET A 49 -19.85 13.53 -7.38
CA MET A 49 -19.85 12.25 -8.08
C MET A 49 -19.14 11.16 -7.27
N GLU A 50 -17.98 11.46 -6.66
CA GLU A 50 -17.30 10.55 -5.72
C GLU A 50 -18.23 10.19 -4.54
N ASP A 51 -18.93 11.18 -3.97
CA ASP A 51 -19.92 10.96 -2.90
C ASP A 51 -21.14 10.14 -3.35
N TYR A 52 -21.60 10.33 -4.59
CA TYR A 52 -22.69 9.53 -5.16
C TYR A 52 -22.34 8.04 -5.23
N GLU A 53 -21.10 7.70 -5.57
CA GLU A 53 -20.65 6.30 -5.69
C GLU A 53 -20.70 5.54 -4.36
N VAL A 54 -20.45 6.23 -3.25
CA VAL A 54 -20.47 5.66 -1.90
C VAL A 54 -21.81 5.84 -1.16
N THR A 55 -22.74 6.58 -1.75
CA THR A 55 -24.08 6.78 -1.18
C THR A 55 -24.82 5.43 -1.06
N PRO A 56 -25.50 5.15 0.09
CA PRO A 56 -26.31 3.95 0.26
C PRO A 56 -27.35 3.79 -0.85
N ASP A 57 -27.66 2.55 -1.21
CA ASP A 57 -28.52 2.23 -2.36
C ASP A 57 -29.91 2.89 -2.24
N GLU A 58 -30.46 2.97 -1.02
CA GLU A 58 -31.77 3.58 -0.75
C GLU A 58 -31.78 5.10 -0.98
N LYS A 59 -30.63 5.76 -0.78
CA LYS A 59 -30.48 7.22 -0.91
C LYS A 59 -29.90 7.64 -2.26
N ARG A 60 -29.33 6.69 -3.03
CA ARG A 60 -28.58 6.97 -4.25
C ARG A 60 -29.41 7.73 -5.29
N LYS A 61 -30.67 7.35 -5.49
CA LYS A 61 -31.58 8.04 -6.43
C LYS A 61 -31.76 9.53 -6.07
N SER A 62 -32.10 9.83 -4.82
CA SER A 62 -32.29 11.21 -4.35
C SER A 62 -31.01 12.03 -4.48
N ARG A 63 -29.85 11.42 -4.18
CA ARG A 63 -28.55 12.08 -4.34
C ARG A 63 -28.26 12.42 -5.80
N GLY A 64 -28.52 11.49 -6.72
CA GLY A 64 -28.38 11.72 -8.16
C GLY A 64 -29.23 12.90 -8.66
N ASP A 65 -30.49 12.97 -8.23
CA ASP A 65 -31.40 14.06 -8.58
C ASP A 65 -30.89 15.44 -8.08
N GLN A 66 -30.30 15.49 -6.88
CA GLN A 66 -29.67 16.70 -6.35
C GLN A 66 -28.48 17.16 -7.19
N ILE A 67 -27.65 16.23 -7.66
CA ILE A 67 -26.47 16.54 -8.49
C ILE A 67 -26.92 17.12 -9.83
N ILE A 68 -27.89 16.48 -10.49
CA ILE A 68 -28.47 16.97 -11.75
C ILE A 68 -29.05 18.39 -11.56
N LYS A 69 -29.83 18.60 -10.49
CA LYS A 69 -30.43 19.90 -10.18
C LYS A 69 -29.40 20.98 -9.84
N LYS A 70 -28.27 20.63 -9.24
CA LYS A 70 -27.25 21.60 -8.84
C LYS A 70 -26.31 21.96 -9.99
N PHE A 71 -25.91 20.97 -10.81
CA PHE A 71 -24.82 21.15 -11.77
C PHE A 71 -25.24 21.09 -13.23
N LEU A 72 -26.30 20.37 -13.60
CA LEU A 72 -26.61 20.02 -15.00
C LEU A 72 -27.87 20.71 -15.57
N THR A 73 -28.64 21.43 -14.76
CA THR A 73 -29.98 21.94 -15.16
C THR A 73 -29.99 23.29 -15.88
N LYS A 74 -28.86 24.00 -15.99
CA LYS A 74 -28.80 25.31 -16.68
C LYS A 74 -28.22 25.27 -18.10
N GLN A 75 -27.70 24.15 -18.58
CA GLN A 75 -27.37 23.93 -19.99
C GLN A 75 -27.53 22.44 -20.31
N VAL A 76 -28.22 22.16 -21.42
CA VAL A 76 -28.58 20.83 -21.95
C VAL A 76 -29.80 20.19 -21.27
N GLY A 77 -30.91 20.16 -22.01
CA GLY A 77 -32.07 19.36 -21.68
C GLY A 77 -31.71 17.88 -21.75
N VAL A 78 -31.49 17.26 -20.59
CA VAL A 78 -31.41 15.80 -20.47
C VAL A 78 -32.33 15.35 -19.34
N LYS A 79 -33.56 15.00 -19.71
CA LYS A 79 -34.36 14.05 -18.92
C LYS A 79 -33.91 12.65 -19.36
N LEU A 80 -33.06 11.97 -18.58
CA LEU A 80 -33.07 10.51 -18.45
C LEU A 80 -32.13 10.05 -17.31
N LEU A 81 -32.49 8.90 -16.72
CA LEU A 81 -31.98 8.35 -15.46
C LEU A 81 -30.46 8.10 -15.44
N LEU A 82 -29.81 8.54 -14.35
CA LEU A 82 -28.45 8.17 -13.93
C LEU A 82 -28.34 6.64 -13.73
N SER A 83 -28.03 5.91 -14.81
CA SER A 83 -27.34 4.63 -14.68
C SER A 83 -25.87 4.89 -14.34
N CYS A 84 -25.20 3.93 -13.71
CA CYS A 84 -23.78 4.05 -13.32
C CYS A 84 -22.85 4.40 -14.51
N PHE A 85 -23.27 4.07 -15.74
CA PHE A 85 -22.58 4.38 -16.99
C PHE A 85 -22.44 5.90 -17.26
N PHE A 86 -23.45 6.69 -16.88
CA PHE A 86 -23.42 8.14 -17.13
C PHE A 86 -22.48 8.89 -16.17
N CYS A 87 -22.37 8.42 -14.92
CA CYS A 87 -21.45 9.01 -13.93
C CYS A 87 -19.99 8.84 -14.37
N VAL A 88 -19.61 7.64 -14.81
CA VAL A 88 -18.26 7.37 -15.34
C VAL A 88 -17.93 8.23 -16.55
N PHE A 89 -18.90 8.42 -17.46
CA PHE A 89 -18.72 9.25 -18.65
C PHE A 89 -18.46 10.73 -18.32
N TYR A 90 -19.25 11.32 -17.42
CA TYR A 90 -19.07 12.72 -17.01
C TYR A 90 -17.79 12.93 -16.18
N CYS A 91 -17.39 11.97 -15.33
CA CYS A 91 -16.10 12.03 -14.63
C CYS A 91 -14.97 12.09 -15.65
N ARG A 92 -14.94 11.17 -16.62
CA ARG A 92 -13.91 11.15 -17.66
C ARG A 92 -13.86 12.45 -18.45
N ALA A 93 -15.01 12.96 -18.90
CA ALA A 93 -15.09 14.22 -19.63
C ALA A 93 -14.57 15.43 -18.82
N LEU A 94 -14.81 15.46 -17.50
CA LEU A 94 -14.27 16.51 -16.63
C LEU A 94 -12.75 16.40 -16.49
N HIS A 95 -12.22 15.19 -16.31
CA HIS A 95 -10.78 14.97 -16.26
C HIS A 95 -10.12 15.32 -17.60
N ASP A 96 -10.72 14.98 -18.73
CA ASP A 96 -10.25 15.37 -20.06
C ASP A 96 -10.17 16.90 -20.20
N TYR A 97 -11.20 17.63 -19.75
CA TYR A 97 -11.19 19.10 -19.73
C TYR A 97 -10.10 19.66 -18.81
N LEU A 98 -10.01 19.18 -17.57
CA LEU A 98 -9.04 19.65 -16.56
C LEU A 98 -7.59 19.38 -16.99
N SER A 99 -7.36 18.28 -17.70
CA SER A 99 -6.03 17.88 -18.22
C SER A 99 -5.51 18.78 -19.34
N GLY A 100 -6.37 19.59 -19.95
CA GLY A 100 -6.01 20.50 -21.04
C GLY A 100 -5.50 21.85 -20.54
N ALA A 101 -6.18 22.93 -20.96
CA ALA A 101 -5.81 24.30 -20.61
C ALA A 101 -5.70 24.57 -19.10
N PRO A 102 -6.62 24.07 -18.22
CA PRO A 102 -6.50 24.29 -16.78
C PRO A 102 -5.21 23.73 -16.18
N PHE A 103 -4.78 22.54 -16.62
CA PHE A 103 -3.52 21.93 -16.18
C PHE A 103 -2.30 22.69 -16.70
N SER A 104 -2.32 23.15 -17.96
CA SER A 104 -1.26 24.00 -18.51
C SER A 104 -1.11 25.30 -17.72
N ASP A 105 -2.22 25.96 -17.37
CA ASP A 105 -2.19 27.18 -16.56
C ASP A 105 -1.69 26.89 -15.13
N TYR A 106 -2.11 25.77 -14.53
CA TYR A 106 -1.63 25.33 -13.22
C TYR A 106 -0.11 25.18 -13.19
N GLN A 107 0.49 24.59 -14.24
CA GLN A 107 1.94 24.41 -14.34
C GLN A 107 2.73 25.73 -14.37
N ASN A 108 2.09 26.84 -14.74
CA ASN A 108 2.68 28.18 -14.73
C ASN A 108 2.33 28.99 -13.46
N SER A 109 1.62 28.37 -12.51
CA SER A 109 1.18 29.01 -11.28
C SER A 109 2.13 28.76 -10.11
N MET A 110 2.06 29.62 -9.09
CA MET A 110 2.80 29.44 -7.84
C MET A 110 2.42 28.16 -7.07
N TYR A 111 1.26 27.57 -7.32
CA TYR A 111 0.86 26.29 -6.72
C TYR A 111 1.69 25.14 -7.26
N PHE A 112 2.05 25.19 -8.55
CA PHE A 112 2.97 24.22 -9.12
C PHE A 112 4.41 24.45 -8.63
N ASP A 113 4.86 25.70 -8.50
CA ASP A 113 6.16 25.99 -7.87
C ASP A 113 6.23 25.41 -6.44
N ARG A 114 5.15 25.54 -5.66
CA ARG A 114 5.02 24.92 -4.34
C ARG A 114 5.03 23.40 -4.41
N PHE A 115 4.38 22.79 -5.40
CA PHE A 115 4.47 21.34 -5.63
C PHE A 115 5.91 20.90 -5.88
N LEU A 116 6.68 21.65 -6.67
CA LEU A 116 8.10 21.35 -6.92
C LEU A 116 8.94 21.42 -5.63
N GLN A 117 8.69 22.37 -4.74
CA GLN A 117 9.33 22.40 -3.41
C GLN A 117 9.00 21.14 -2.59
N TRP A 118 7.74 20.69 -2.59
CA TRP A 118 7.37 19.42 -1.94
C TRP A 118 8.08 18.21 -2.57
N LYS A 119 8.21 18.16 -3.90
CA LYS A 119 8.98 17.10 -4.58
C LYS A 119 10.47 17.17 -4.27
N MET A 120 11.03 18.35 -4.01
CA MET A 120 12.41 18.49 -3.54
C MET A 120 12.62 17.91 -2.14
N LEU A 121 11.64 18.11 -1.24
CA LEU A 121 11.66 17.54 0.10
C LEU A 121 11.51 16.01 0.06
N GLU A 122 10.62 15.51 -0.79
CA GLU A 122 10.43 14.08 -1.04
C GLU A 122 11.74 13.42 -1.50
N ARG A 123 12.45 14.03 -2.46
CA ARG A 123 13.69 13.47 -3.04
C ARG A 123 14.94 13.58 -2.15
N GLN A 124 14.84 14.06 -0.91
CA GLN A 124 15.98 14.10 0.00
C GLN A 124 16.46 12.68 0.36
N SER A 125 17.77 12.53 0.61
CA SER A 125 18.36 11.24 0.93
C SER A 125 17.78 10.64 2.21
N VAL A 126 17.37 9.38 2.15
CA VAL A 126 16.85 8.63 3.30
C VAL A 126 17.96 7.79 3.90
N THR A 127 18.14 7.88 5.22
CA THR A 127 19.15 7.08 5.95
C THR A 127 18.54 6.50 7.22
N LYS A 128 19.32 5.68 7.94
CA LYS A 128 18.92 5.18 9.27
C LYS A 128 18.55 6.31 10.25
N ASP A 129 19.11 7.51 10.07
CA ASP A 129 18.92 8.63 10.99
C ASP A 129 17.57 9.34 10.79
N THR A 130 16.92 9.13 9.63
CA THR A 130 15.54 9.54 9.37
C THR A 130 14.54 8.91 10.35
N PHE A 131 14.90 7.76 10.92
CA PHE A 131 14.01 6.96 11.75
C PHE A 131 14.49 6.83 13.21
N ARG A 132 13.53 6.61 14.11
CA ARG A 132 13.75 6.08 15.45
C ARG A 132 13.26 4.64 15.49
N GLN A 133 14.10 3.70 15.92
CA GLN A 133 13.73 2.28 16.01
C GLN A 133 13.14 1.94 17.38
N TYR A 134 12.18 1.02 17.39
CA TYR A 134 11.49 0.49 18.56
C TYR A 134 11.58 -1.04 18.58
N ARG A 135 10.68 -1.71 19.32
CA ARG A 135 10.68 -3.17 19.51
C ARG A 135 10.57 -3.95 18.19
N VAL A 136 11.11 -5.16 18.20
CA VAL A 136 10.91 -6.17 17.17
C VAL A 136 9.45 -6.63 17.20
N LEU A 137 8.82 -6.69 16.03
CA LEU A 137 7.44 -7.14 15.81
C LEU A 137 7.39 -8.60 15.33
N GLY A 138 8.41 -9.05 14.60
CA GLY A 138 8.48 -10.41 14.07
C GLY A 138 9.80 -10.70 13.36
N LYS A 139 9.95 -11.94 12.88
CA LYS A 139 11.09 -12.38 12.06
C LYS A 139 10.62 -12.99 10.75
N GLY A 140 11.31 -12.65 9.68
CA GLY A 140 11.10 -13.18 8.34
C GLY A 140 12.32 -13.95 7.83
N GLY A 141 12.25 -14.48 6.61
CA GLY A 141 13.29 -15.35 6.06
C GLY A 141 14.70 -14.73 6.00
N PHE A 142 14.78 -13.42 5.78
CA PHE A 142 16.04 -12.69 5.60
C PHE A 142 16.43 -11.76 6.76
N GLY A 143 15.64 -11.71 7.83
CA GLY A 143 15.94 -10.86 8.98
C GLY A 143 14.71 -10.57 9.85
N GLU A 144 14.66 -9.39 10.44
CA GLU A 144 13.65 -9.01 11.42
C GLU A 144 12.77 -7.86 10.93
N VAL A 145 11.58 -7.74 11.52
CA VAL A 145 10.69 -6.59 11.36
C VAL A 145 10.61 -5.90 12.70
N CYS A 146 10.91 -4.59 12.75
CA CYS A 146 10.78 -3.78 13.97
C CYS A 146 9.86 -2.59 13.74
N ALA A 147 9.19 -2.11 14.79
CA ALA A 147 8.50 -0.83 14.72
C ALA A 147 9.52 0.31 14.58
N CYS A 148 9.21 1.31 13.75
CA CYS A 148 9.99 2.54 13.63
C CYS A 148 9.08 3.76 13.53
N GLN A 149 9.64 4.94 13.77
CA GLN A 149 8.95 6.21 13.64
C GLN A 149 9.79 7.16 12.80
N VAL A 150 9.17 7.86 11.87
CA VAL A 150 9.83 8.96 11.15
C VAL A 150 10.02 10.12 12.12
N ARG A 151 11.26 10.60 12.27
CA ARG A 151 11.58 11.61 13.29
C ARG A 151 10.91 12.95 13.06
N ALA A 152 10.77 13.34 11.78
CA ALA A 152 10.24 14.64 11.39
C ALA A 152 8.73 14.75 11.61
N THR A 153 7.99 13.70 11.23
CA THR A 153 6.52 13.70 11.20
C THR A 153 5.89 12.98 12.39
N GLY A 154 6.65 12.13 13.08
CA GLY A 154 6.13 11.27 14.14
C GLY A 154 5.32 10.06 13.65
N LYS A 155 5.19 9.83 12.33
CA LYS A 155 4.41 8.70 11.79
C LYS A 155 5.10 7.36 12.09
N MET A 156 4.29 6.39 12.54
CA MET A 156 4.73 5.04 12.87
C MET A 156 4.68 4.11 11.63
N TYR A 157 5.70 3.28 11.51
CA TYR A 157 5.87 2.30 10.44
C TYR A 157 6.47 0.98 10.97
N ALA A 158 6.43 -0.06 10.14
CA ALA A 158 7.19 -1.29 10.32
C ALA A 158 8.42 -1.28 9.40
N CYS A 159 9.61 -1.54 9.93
CA CYS A 159 10.85 -1.63 9.18
C CYS A 159 11.25 -3.10 9.03
N LYS A 160 11.03 -3.68 7.84
CA LYS A 160 11.53 -5.02 7.47
C LYS A 160 12.99 -4.89 7.07
N LYS A 161 13.88 -5.41 7.92
CA LYS A 161 15.34 -5.42 7.71
C LYS A 161 15.76 -6.75 7.10
N LEU A 162 16.37 -6.70 5.93
CA LEU A 162 16.90 -7.84 5.19
C LEU A 162 18.43 -7.82 5.32
N GLU A 163 19.02 -8.78 6.06
CA GLU A 163 20.47 -8.85 6.29
C GLU A 163 21.23 -9.11 4.98
N LYS A 164 22.13 -8.21 4.59
CA LYS A 164 22.88 -8.28 3.32
C LYS A 164 23.62 -9.60 3.13
N LYS A 165 24.34 -10.06 4.17
CA LYS A 165 25.06 -11.35 4.15
C LYS A 165 24.15 -12.55 3.99
N ARG A 166 22.92 -12.49 4.52
CA ARG A 166 21.94 -13.57 4.45
C ARG A 166 21.28 -13.64 3.08
N ILE A 167 20.99 -12.48 2.48
CA ILE A 167 20.53 -12.38 1.09
C ILE A 167 21.55 -13.07 0.18
N LYS A 168 22.83 -12.67 0.24
CA LYS A 168 23.91 -13.24 -0.58
C LYS A 168 24.07 -14.75 -0.37
N LYS A 169 24.08 -15.20 0.89
CA LYS A 169 24.21 -16.64 1.21
C LYS A 169 23.09 -17.48 0.59
N ARG A 170 21.87 -16.93 0.48
CA ARG A 170 20.68 -17.63 -0.02
C ARG A 170 20.35 -17.29 -1.48
N LYS A 171 21.15 -16.45 -2.15
CA LYS A 171 20.87 -15.94 -3.50
C LYS A 171 19.47 -15.30 -3.60
N GLY A 172 19.13 -14.47 -2.62
CA GLY A 172 17.80 -13.87 -2.45
C GLY A 172 17.64 -12.48 -3.07
N GLU A 173 18.58 -12.03 -3.90
CA GLU A 173 18.64 -10.66 -4.44
C GLU A 173 17.41 -10.35 -5.32
N SER A 174 17.08 -11.28 -6.22
CA SER A 174 15.92 -11.15 -7.11
C SER A 174 14.61 -11.09 -6.34
N MET A 175 14.46 -11.92 -5.30
CA MET A 175 13.27 -11.96 -4.45
C MET A 175 13.08 -10.66 -3.68
N ALA A 176 14.15 -10.13 -3.08
CA ALA A 176 14.12 -8.87 -2.34
C ALA A 176 13.80 -7.67 -3.26
N LEU A 177 14.39 -7.63 -4.47
CA LEU A 177 14.13 -6.57 -5.43
C LEU A 177 12.68 -6.64 -5.96
N ASN A 178 12.20 -7.84 -6.26
CA ASN A 178 10.85 -8.07 -6.75
C ASN A 178 9.81 -7.64 -5.72
N GLU A 179 9.98 -8.01 -4.44
CA GLU A 179 9.11 -7.55 -3.36
C GLU A 179 9.05 -6.01 -3.31
N LYS A 180 10.22 -5.36 -3.34
CA LYS A 180 10.33 -3.90 -3.33
C LYS A 180 9.61 -3.27 -4.51
N GLN A 181 9.82 -3.78 -5.73
CA GLN A 181 9.25 -3.21 -6.95
C GLN A 181 7.74 -3.36 -7.00
N ILE A 182 7.21 -4.49 -6.55
CA ILE A 182 5.77 -4.73 -6.44
C ILE A 182 5.16 -3.74 -5.44
N LEU A 183 5.73 -3.64 -4.24
CA LEU A 183 5.21 -2.75 -3.20
C LEU A 183 5.31 -1.26 -3.53
N GLU A 184 6.27 -0.87 -4.36
CA GLU A 184 6.41 0.50 -4.85
C GLU A 184 5.35 0.85 -5.91
N LYS A 185 4.92 -0.13 -6.71
CA LYS A 185 3.92 0.07 -7.77
C LYS A 185 2.48 -0.01 -7.24
N VAL A 186 2.21 -0.91 -6.31
CA VAL A 186 0.86 -1.19 -5.81
C VAL A 186 0.43 -0.11 -4.82
N ASN A 187 -0.62 0.64 -5.18
CA ASN A 187 -1.30 1.58 -4.28
C ASN A 187 -2.71 1.08 -3.98
N SER A 188 -2.87 0.32 -2.90
CA SER A 188 -4.14 -0.28 -2.49
C SER A 188 -4.33 -0.13 -0.98
N ARG A 189 -5.57 0.18 -0.54
CA ARG A 189 -5.91 0.14 0.90
C ARG A 189 -5.77 -1.26 1.48
N PHE A 190 -5.96 -2.29 0.66
CA PHE A 190 -5.98 -3.70 1.08
C PHE A 190 -4.61 -4.39 0.94
N VAL A 191 -3.56 -3.65 0.57
CA VAL A 191 -2.18 -4.15 0.50
C VAL A 191 -1.30 -3.23 1.35
N VAL A 192 -0.28 -3.78 2.02
CA VAL A 192 0.67 -2.97 2.76
C VAL A 192 1.41 -2.03 1.81
N SER A 193 1.56 -0.77 2.20
CA SER A 193 2.20 0.25 1.36
C SER A 193 3.67 0.40 1.77
N LEU A 194 4.56 0.46 0.78
CA LEU A 194 5.96 0.82 1.00
C LEU A 194 6.12 2.34 0.99
N ALA A 195 6.60 2.92 2.08
CA ALA A 195 6.87 4.34 2.19
C ALA A 195 8.33 4.70 1.92
N TYR A 196 9.28 3.84 2.31
CA TYR A 196 10.71 4.09 2.10
C TYR A 196 11.48 2.79 1.85
N ALA A 197 12.44 2.84 0.93
CA ALA A 197 13.43 1.80 0.70
C ALA A 197 14.84 2.40 0.82
N TYR A 198 15.63 1.94 1.79
CA TYR A 198 16.97 2.45 2.04
C TYR A 198 17.92 1.34 2.48
N GLU A 199 19.21 1.63 2.49
CA GLU A 199 20.22 0.70 2.98
C GLU A 199 20.95 1.19 4.24
N THR A 200 21.52 0.23 4.95
CA THR A 200 22.46 0.45 6.04
C THR A 200 23.75 -0.32 5.76
N LYS A 201 24.71 -0.24 6.68
CA LYS A 201 25.94 -1.03 6.60
C LYS A 201 25.66 -2.54 6.44
N ASP A 202 24.69 -3.07 7.19
CA ASP A 202 24.50 -4.52 7.33
C ASP A 202 23.17 -5.04 6.75
N ALA A 203 22.21 -4.16 6.43
CA ALA A 203 20.87 -4.54 5.98
C ALA A 203 20.28 -3.61 4.93
N LEU A 204 19.40 -4.16 4.08
CA LEU A 204 18.44 -3.44 3.26
C LEU A 204 17.13 -3.28 4.04
N CYS A 205 16.49 -2.12 3.96
CA CYS A 205 15.34 -1.77 4.79
C CYS A 205 14.14 -1.38 3.93
N LEU A 206 13.01 -2.04 4.15
CA LEU A 206 11.70 -1.66 3.63
C LEU A 206 10.86 -1.08 4.78
N VAL A 207 10.42 0.16 4.65
CA VAL A 207 9.55 0.83 5.63
C VAL A 207 8.11 0.74 5.14
N LEU A 208 7.34 -0.12 5.79
CA LEU A 208 6.01 -0.56 5.40
C LEU A 208 4.95 -0.06 6.38
N THR A 209 3.70 0.03 5.95
CA THR A 209 2.54 0.26 6.82
C THR A 209 2.62 -0.63 8.07
N ILE A 210 2.52 -0.03 9.26
CA ILE A 210 2.55 -0.77 10.51
C ILE A 210 1.20 -1.47 10.76
N MET A 211 1.25 -2.77 11.04
CA MET A 211 0.06 -3.60 11.25
C MET A 211 0.03 -4.13 12.70
N ASN A 212 -0.42 -3.29 13.64
CA ASN A 212 -0.39 -3.63 15.07
C ASN A 212 -1.53 -4.57 15.52
N GLY A 213 -2.53 -4.82 14.67
CA GLY A 213 -3.62 -5.74 14.98
C GLY A 213 -3.23 -7.22 14.90
N GLY A 214 -2.01 -7.55 14.48
CA GLY A 214 -1.50 -8.92 14.41
C GLY A 214 -1.83 -9.66 13.11
N ASP A 215 -1.31 -10.87 12.98
CA ASP A 215 -1.58 -11.73 11.82
C ASP A 215 -2.91 -12.49 11.95
N LEU A 216 -3.58 -12.74 10.83
CA LEU A 216 -4.89 -13.41 10.81
C LEU A 216 -4.85 -14.80 11.46
N LYS A 217 -3.73 -15.51 11.34
CA LYS A 217 -3.56 -16.85 11.91
C LYS A 217 -3.61 -16.81 13.44
N PHE A 218 -2.97 -15.83 14.08
CA PHE A 218 -3.11 -15.61 15.51
C PHE A 218 -4.59 -15.42 15.91
N HIS A 219 -5.33 -14.62 15.15
CA HIS A 219 -6.76 -14.41 15.40
C HIS A 219 -7.57 -15.70 15.25
N ILE A 220 -7.32 -16.51 14.22
CA ILE A 220 -8.06 -17.76 13.98
C ILE A 220 -7.80 -18.80 15.09
N TYR A 221 -6.56 -18.92 15.56
CA TYR A 221 -6.15 -20.08 16.36
C TYR A 221 -5.88 -19.81 17.84
N ASN A 222 -5.66 -18.55 18.21
CA ASN A 222 -5.23 -18.15 19.55
C ASN A 222 -6.23 -17.23 20.25
N MET A 223 -7.22 -16.67 19.56
CA MET A 223 -8.29 -15.88 20.17
C MET A 223 -9.50 -16.75 20.52
N GLY A 224 -9.40 -17.51 21.62
CA GLY A 224 -10.50 -18.31 22.14
C GLY A 224 -10.81 -19.54 21.28
N THR A 225 -12.08 -19.72 20.91
CA THR A 225 -12.54 -20.85 20.09
C THR A 225 -12.08 -20.66 18.64
N PRO A 226 -11.43 -21.67 18.02
CA PRO A 226 -10.90 -21.50 16.67
C PRO A 226 -11.97 -21.18 15.61
N GLY A 227 -11.63 -20.23 14.74
CA GLY A 227 -12.50 -19.68 13.68
C GLY A 227 -13.21 -18.39 14.10
N PHE A 228 -14.01 -17.84 13.20
CA PHE A 228 -14.74 -16.57 13.37
C PHE A 228 -16.24 -16.74 13.11
N GLU A 229 -17.00 -15.76 13.60
CA GLU A 229 -18.41 -15.59 13.23
C GLU A 229 -18.55 -15.13 11.77
N LYS A 230 -19.69 -15.45 11.17
CA LYS A 230 -19.97 -15.29 9.74
C LYS A 230 -19.69 -13.88 9.24
N GLU A 231 -20.13 -12.87 9.98
CA GLU A 231 -20.02 -11.45 9.63
C GLU A 231 -18.54 -11.03 9.54
N ARG A 232 -17.68 -11.59 10.40
CA ARG A 232 -16.23 -11.36 10.38
C ARG A 232 -15.55 -12.09 9.23
N VAL A 233 -15.95 -13.32 8.93
CA VAL A 233 -15.48 -14.06 7.75
C VAL A 233 -15.82 -13.28 6.47
N GLN A 234 -17.08 -12.87 6.31
CA GLN A 234 -17.56 -12.13 5.15
C GLN A 234 -16.80 -10.80 4.96
N PHE A 235 -16.62 -10.04 6.03
CA PHE A 235 -15.92 -8.76 5.98
C PHE A 235 -14.46 -8.92 5.53
N TYR A 236 -13.68 -9.80 6.18
CA TYR A 236 -12.29 -10.01 5.79
C TYR A 236 -12.15 -10.63 4.40
N ALA A 237 -13.03 -11.58 4.04
CA ALA A 237 -13.03 -12.15 2.69
C ALA A 237 -13.29 -11.09 1.62
N ALA A 238 -14.17 -10.12 1.88
CA ALA A 238 -14.45 -9.03 0.96
C ALA A 238 -13.25 -8.09 0.79
N GLU A 239 -12.56 -7.75 1.88
CA GLU A 239 -11.34 -6.93 1.82
C GLU A 239 -10.19 -7.65 1.10
N ILE A 240 -10.01 -8.94 1.35
CA ILE A 240 -9.01 -9.77 0.66
C ILE A 240 -9.35 -9.84 -0.84
N CYS A 241 -10.63 -10.02 -1.19
CA CYS A 241 -11.09 -10.01 -2.58
C CYS A 241 -10.74 -8.69 -3.29
N CYS A 242 -10.96 -7.53 -2.67
CA CYS A 242 -10.55 -6.24 -3.23
C CYS A 242 -9.03 -6.11 -3.35
N GLY A 243 -8.27 -6.60 -2.35
CA GLY A 243 -6.81 -6.63 -2.40
C GLY A 243 -6.28 -7.46 -3.55
N LEU A 244 -6.85 -8.64 -3.78
CA LEU A 244 -6.53 -9.51 -4.90
C LEU A 244 -6.83 -8.86 -6.24
N GLU A 245 -8.02 -8.28 -6.39
CA GLU A 245 -8.38 -7.59 -7.64
C GLU A 245 -7.40 -6.43 -7.95
N HIS A 246 -6.96 -5.69 -6.93
CA HIS A 246 -5.97 -4.62 -7.11
C HIS A 246 -4.61 -5.15 -7.55
N LEU A 247 -4.19 -6.33 -7.07
CA LEU A 247 -2.97 -7.00 -7.53
C LEU A 247 -3.13 -7.54 -8.95
N HIS A 248 -4.28 -8.14 -9.27
CA HIS A 248 -4.58 -8.69 -10.60
C HIS A 248 -4.63 -7.61 -11.68
N ARG A 249 -5.15 -6.41 -11.37
CA ARG A 249 -5.10 -5.24 -12.28
C ARG A 249 -3.68 -4.83 -12.66
N GLU A 250 -2.70 -5.12 -11.81
CA GLU A 250 -1.28 -4.89 -12.05
C GLU A 250 -0.56 -6.13 -12.60
N SER A 251 -1.32 -7.16 -12.96
CA SER A 251 -0.89 -8.49 -13.37
C SER A 251 0.03 -9.17 -12.35
N ILE A 252 -0.29 -9.07 -11.07
CA ILE A 252 0.46 -9.71 -9.98
C ILE A 252 -0.36 -10.85 -9.40
N CYS A 253 0.18 -12.07 -9.43
CA CYS A 253 -0.33 -13.22 -8.69
C CYS A 253 0.36 -13.26 -7.32
N ALA A 254 -0.42 -13.22 -6.26
CA ALA A 254 0.05 -13.14 -4.89
C ALA A 254 -0.28 -14.42 -4.12
N ASP A 255 0.73 -15.09 -3.56
CA ASP A 255 0.54 -16.26 -2.68
C ASP A 255 -0.03 -15.83 -1.31
N VAL A 256 -1.31 -15.45 -1.28
CA VAL A 256 -1.97 -14.65 -0.22
C VAL A 256 -1.91 -15.28 1.17
N TYR A 257 -1.83 -16.61 1.25
CA TYR A 257 -2.23 -17.34 2.44
C TYR A 257 -1.44 -16.97 3.72
N PHE A 258 -0.15 -16.61 3.62
CA PHE A 258 0.68 -16.40 4.82
C PHE A 258 0.77 -14.97 5.34
N ALA A 259 0.20 -14.00 4.64
CA ALA A 259 0.61 -12.62 4.82
C ALA A 259 -0.55 -11.66 5.06
N LEU A 260 -1.58 -12.10 5.77
CA LEU A 260 -2.72 -11.26 6.11
C LEU A 260 -2.56 -10.68 7.51
N PHE A 261 -2.54 -9.36 7.60
CA PHE A 261 -2.41 -8.63 8.86
C PHE A 261 -3.59 -7.70 9.07
N ILE A 262 -3.98 -7.55 10.34
CA ILE A 262 -5.08 -6.69 10.77
C ILE A 262 -4.50 -5.35 11.26
N LEU A 263 -5.12 -4.24 10.87
CA LEU A 263 -4.84 -2.90 11.38
C LEU A 263 -5.47 -2.70 12.75
N VAL A 264 -5.02 -1.69 13.50
CA VAL A 264 -5.67 -1.29 14.77
C VAL A 264 -7.13 -0.89 14.54
N SER A 265 -7.46 -0.36 13.37
CA SER A 265 -8.84 -0.04 12.98
C SER A 265 -9.71 -1.27 12.73
N GLY A 266 -9.14 -2.48 12.64
CA GLY A 266 -9.88 -3.72 12.35
C GLY A 266 -9.86 -4.17 10.89
N HIS A 267 -9.43 -3.32 9.96
CA HIS A 267 -9.30 -3.66 8.52
C HIS A 267 -8.08 -4.55 8.25
N ILE A 268 -8.17 -5.43 7.25
CA ILE A 268 -7.10 -6.34 6.85
C ILE A 268 -6.28 -5.81 5.66
N ARG A 269 -5.00 -6.19 5.60
CA ARG A 269 -4.16 -5.98 4.42
C ARG A 269 -3.33 -7.21 4.09
N ILE A 270 -3.15 -7.43 2.79
CA ILE A 270 -2.18 -8.37 2.22
C ILE A 270 -0.77 -7.79 2.37
N SER A 271 0.15 -8.61 2.84
CA SER A 271 1.55 -8.30 3.13
C SER A 271 2.48 -9.30 2.45
N ASP A 272 3.78 -9.24 2.75
CA ASP A 272 4.84 -10.18 2.36
C ASP A 272 4.76 -10.67 0.89
N LEU A 273 4.90 -9.72 -0.04
CA LEU A 273 4.86 -9.99 -1.48
C LEU A 273 6.17 -10.57 -2.03
N GLY A 274 6.97 -11.22 -1.18
CA GLY A 274 8.25 -11.84 -1.56
C GLY A 274 8.11 -12.97 -2.56
N LEU A 275 7.00 -13.71 -2.52
CA LEU A 275 6.67 -14.77 -3.47
C LEU A 275 5.72 -14.32 -4.58
N ALA A 276 5.26 -13.06 -4.57
CA ALA A 276 4.36 -12.56 -5.58
C ALA A 276 5.08 -12.48 -6.93
N ILE A 277 4.40 -12.87 -8.00
CA ILE A 277 4.99 -12.92 -9.35
C ILE A 277 4.20 -11.98 -10.26
N LYS A 278 4.91 -11.11 -10.96
CA LYS A 278 4.33 -10.34 -12.05
C LYS A 278 4.20 -11.23 -13.29
N VAL A 279 2.96 -11.52 -13.67
CA VAL A 279 2.59 -12.25 -14.87
C VAL A 279 2.59 -11.26 -16.05
N PRO A 280 3.32 -11.53 -17.14
CA PRO A 280 3.24 -10.69 -18.34
C PRO A 280 1.80 -10.71 -18.90
N GLU A 281 1.37 -9.57 -19.46
CA GLU A 281 0.00 -9.43 -19.97
C GLU A 281 -0.28 -10.42 -21.10
N GLY A 282 -1.39 -11.16 -21.01
CA GLY A 282 -1.75 -12.21 -21.97
C GLY A 282 -0.94 -13.50 -21.85
N GLU A 283 0.01 -13.59 -20.91
CA GLU A 283 0.81 -14.79 -20.70
C GLU A 283 0.39 -15.59 -19.46
N MET A 284 0.89 -16.82 -19.37
CA MET A 284 0.78 -17.67 -18.18
C MET A 284 2.18 -18.10 -17.75
N ILE A 285 2.41 -18.08 -16.44
CA ILE A 285 3.67 -18.47 -15.83
C ILE A 285 3.63 -19.94 -15.41
N ARG A 286 4.82 -20.49 -15.12
CA ARG A 286 4.99 -21.82 -14.55
C ARG A 286 5.93 -21.72 -13.36
N GLY A 287 5.48 -22.16 -12.19
CA GLY A 287 6.27 -22.15 -10.98
C GLY A 287 5.61 -22.95 -9.88
N ARG A 288 6.40 -23.73 -9.14
CA ARG A 288 5.91 -24.50 -7.98
C ARG A 288 6.33 -23.82 -6.70
N VAL A 289 5.72 -22.66 -6.44
CA VAL A 289 5.97 -21.84 -5.26
C VAL A 289 4.71 -21.74 -4.42
N GLY A 290 4.91 -21.75 -3.11
CA GLY A 290 3.87 -21.51 -2.13
C GLY A 290 3.86 -22.51 -1.00
N THR A 291 2.85 -22.40 -0.14
CA THR A 291 2.80 -23.22 1.08
C THR A 291 1.96 -24.47 0.91
N VAL A 292 2.50 -25.59 1.39
CA VAL A 292 1.83 -26.89 1.42
C VAL A 292 0.45 -26.78 2.11
N GLY A 293 -0.59 -27.24 1.42
CA GLY A 293 -1.99 -27.15 1.85
C GLY A 293 -2.76 -25.97 1.25
N TYR A 294 -2.06 -24.98 0.68
CA TYR A 294 -2.65 -23.76 0.12
C TYR A 294 -2.29 -23.54 -1.36
N MET A 295 -1.27 -24.23 -1.87
CA MET A 295 -1.00 -24.27 -3.30
C MET A 295 -2.21 -24.89 -4.03
N ALA A 296 -2.69 -24.22 -5.06
CA ALA A 296 -3.76 -24.72 -5.92
C ALA A 296 -3.32 -25.98 -6.70
N PRO A 297 -4.26 -26.85 -7.12
CA PRO A 297 -3.93 -28.08 -7.85
C PRO A 297 -3.03 -27.84 -9.07
N GLU A 298 -3.29 -26.81 -9.87
CA GLU A 298 -2.50 -26.48 -11.06
C GLU A 298 -1.05 -26.07 -10.72
N VAL A 299 -0.81 -25.48 -9.54
CA VAL A 299 0.54 -25.15 -9.03
C VAL A 299 1.27 -26.41 -8.60
N ILE A 300 0.57 -27.33 -7.92
CA ILE A 300 1.12 -28.63 -7.48
C ILE A 300 1.49 -29.48 -8.70
N ASN A 301 0.62 -29.54 -9.70
CA ASN A 301 0.80 -30.23 -10.97
C ASN A 301 1.88 -29.59 -11.85
N ASN A 302 2.38 -28.41 -11.47
CA ASN A 302 3.35 -27.63 -12.23
C ASN A 302 2.82 -27.32 -13.64
N GLU A 303 1.53 -26.98 -13.73
CA GLU A 303 0.85 -26.49 -14.93
C GLU A 303 1.11 -24.98 -15.12
N ARG A 304 0.66 -24.44 -16.24
CA ARG A 304 0.70 -23.00 -16.49
C ARG A 304 -0.52 -22.34 -15.85
N TYR A 305 -0.31 -21.23 -15.16
CA TYR A 305 -1.38 -20.48 -14.50
C TYR A 305 -1.16 -18.97 -14.61
N SER A 306 -2.22 -18.22 -14.35
CA SER A 306 -2.20 -16.76 -14.24
C SER A 306 -2.59 -16.34 -12.82
N MET A 307 -3.85 -15.95 -12.60
CA MET A 307 -4.37 -15.46 -11.32
C MET A 307 -5.22 -16.49 -10.57
N SER A 308 -5.44 -17.67 -11.15
CA SER A 308 -6.27 -18.74 -10.56
C SER A 308 -5.82 -19.23 -9.16
N PRO A 309 -4.51 -19.26 -8.81
CA PRO A 309 -4.10 -19.71 -7.48
C PRO A 309 -4.56 -18.77 -6.35
N ASP A 310 -4.71 -17.48 -6.64
CA ASP A 310 -5.12 -16.48 -5.66
C ASP A 310 -6.58 -16.69 -5.21
N TRP A 311 -7.46 -17.03 -6.16
CA TRP A 311 -8.86 -17.36 -5.88
C TRP A 311 -9.02 -18.68 -5.11
N TRP A 312 -8.17 -19.67 -5.41
CA TRP A 312 -8.07 -20.87 -4.58
C TRP A 312 -7.64 -20.52 -3.15
N GLY A 313 -6.62 -19.67 -3.00
CA GLY A 313 -6.17 -19.17 -1.71
C GLY A 313 -7.27 -18.47 -0.92
N LEU A 314 -8.10 -17.65 -1.58
CA LEU A 314 -9.29 -17.04 -0.98
C LEU A 314 -10.29 -18.11 -0.48
N GLY A 315 -10.52 -19.17 -1.26
CA GLY A 315 -11.36 -20.30 -0.85
C GLY A 315 -10.82 -21.00 0.41
N CYS A 316 -9.52 -21.28 0.44
CA CYS A 316 -8.87 -21.84 1.63
C CYS A 316 -9.00 -20.93 2.86
N LEU A 317 -8.88 -19.61 2.68
CA LEU A 317 -8.99 -18.63 3.76
C LEU A 317 -10.42 -18.53 4.31
N ILE A 318 -11.44 -18.48 3.44
CA ILE A 318 -12.85 -18.47 3.88
C ILE A 318 -13.15 -19.76 4.66
N TYR A 319 -12.69 -20.91 4.15
CA TYR A 319 -12.84 -22.19 4.84
C TYR A 319 -12.17 -22.16 6.22
N GLU A 320 -10.90 -21.73 6.29
CA GLU A 320 -10.12 -21.78 7.53
C GLU A 320 -10.63 -20.79 8.58
N MET A 321 -11.03 -19.58 8.16
CA MET A 321 -11.68 -18.62 9.03
C MET A 321 -13.00 -19.14 9.59
N THR A 322 -13.77 -19.92 8.82
CA THR A 322 -15.06 -20.48 9.28
C THR A 322 -14.86 -21.71 10.16
N ALA A 323 -14.06 -22.68 9.70
CA ALA A 323 -13.88 -23.96 10.36
C ALA A 323 -12.97 -23.86 11.61
N GLY A 324 -12.00 -22.95 11.59
CA GLY A 324 -10.89 -22.91 12.55
C GLY A 324 -9.82 -23.98 12.30
N ARG A 325 -9.75 -24.51 11.06
CA ARG A 325 -8.76 -25.48 10.58
C ARG A 325 -8.59 -25.37 9.05
N SER A 326 -7.43 -25.77 8.54
CA SER A 326 -7.19 -25.90 7.10
C SER A 326 -8.09 -26.95 6.45
N PRO A 327 -8.53 -26.77 5.18
CA PRO A 327 -9.38 -27.73 4.48
C PRO A 327 -8.71 -29.10 4.30
N PHE A 328 -7.43 -29.13 3.96
CA PHE A 328 -6.71 -30.39 3.63
C PHE A 328 -5.74 -30.87 4.72
N ARG A 329 -5.75 -30.24 5.90
CA ARG A 329 -4.82 -30.57 6.98
C ARG A 329 -5.40 -30.29 8.35
N ALA A 330 -5.41 -31.29 9.23
CA ALA A 330 -5.85 -31.11 10.60
C ALA A 330 -4.82 -30.34 11.44
N ARG A 331 -5.29 -29.67 12.49
CA ARG A 331 -4.43 -28.88 13.39
C ARG A 331 -3.45 -29.81 14.11
N LYS A 332 -2.15 -29.46 14.10
CA LYS A 332 -1.04 -30.25 14.66
C LYS A 332 -0.83 -31.63 14.00
N GLU A 333 -1.47 -31.90 12.88
CA GLU A 333 -1.25 -33.14 12.12
C GLU A 333 0.16 -33.16 11.52
N ARG A 334 0.90 -34.23 11.79
CA ARG A 334 2.23 -34.49 11.24
C ARG A 334 2.11 -35.41 10.04
N VAL A 335 1.95 -34.81 8.87
CA VAL A 335 1.80 -35.51 7.60
C VAL A 335 2.94 -35.13 6.67
N LYS A 336 3.34 -36.06 5.81
CA LYS A 336 4.28 -35.79 4.73
C LYS A 336 3.70 -34.79 3.73
N ARG A 337 4.56 -34.06 3.05
CA ARG A 337 4.16 -33.04 2.08
C ARG A 337 3.33 -33.64 0.94
N GLU A 338 3.77 -34.77 0.42
CA GLU A 338 3.20 -35.44 -0.74
C GLU A 338 1.75 -35.89 -0.48
N GLU A 339 1.47 -36.30 0.76
CA GLU A 339 0.13 -36.71 1.16
C GLU A 339 -0.82 -35.51 1.22
N VAL A 340 -0.41 -34.38 1.80
CA VAL A 340 -1.25 -33.16 1.80
C VAL A 340 -1.49 -32.67 0.37
N GLU A 341 -0.49 -32.76 -0.50
CA GLU A 341 -0.64 -32.41 -1.92
C GLU A 341 -1.63 -33.34 -2.64
N LYS A 342 -1.57 -34.64 -2.36
CA LYS A 342 -2.55 -35.62 -2.86
C LYS A 342 -3.97 -35.28 -2.40
N ARG A 343 -4.18 -34.93 -1.12
CA ARG A 343 -5.50 -34.50 -0.61
C ARG A 343 -6.01 -33.28 -1.37
N VAL A 344 -5.16 -32.28 -1.60
CA VAL A 344 -5.51 -31.10 -2.41
C VAL A 344 -5.95 -31.49 -3.83
N GLN A 345 -5.30 -32.48 -4.45
CA GLN A 345 -5.60 -32.93 -5.82
C GLN A 345 -6.83 -33.85 -5.92
N GLU A 346 -7.10 -34.68 -4.92
CA GLU A 346 -8.05 -35.80 -5.04
C GLU A 346 -9.27 -35.68 -4.12
N GLU A 347 -9.12 -35.12 -2.92
CA GLU A 347 -10.18 -35.12 -1.91
C GLU A 347 -11.06 -33.87 -1.99
N GLU A 348 -12.37 -34.02 -1.80
CA GLU A 348 -13.27 -32.89 -1.58
C GLU A 348 -13.22 -32.43 -0.12
N GLU A 349 -13.38 -31.13 0.10
CA GLU A 349 -13.38 -30.55 1.43
C GLU A 349 -14.68 -30.84 2.21
N GLU A 350 -14.52 -31.12 3.50
CA GLU A 350 -15.63 -31.44 4.40
C GLU A 350 -16.19 -30.19 5.08
N TYR A 351 -17.51 -30.07 5.16
CA TYR A 351 -18.19 -28.91 5.76
C TYR A 351 -18.96 -29.30 7.02
N SER A 352 -18.58 -28.71 8.16
CA SER A 352 -19.32 -28.84 9.43
C SER A 352 -20.54 -27.90 9.50
N ASP A 353 -21.35 -28.02 10.54
CA ASP A 353 -22.52 -27.16 10.81
C ASP A 353 -22.20 -25.67 10.99
N LYS A 354 -20.92 -25.29 11.15
CA LYS A 354 -20.47 -23.90 11.13
C LYS A 354 -20.69 -23.20 9.78
N PHE A 355 -20.83 -23.95 8.69
CA PHE A 355 -20.97 -23.39 7.35
C PHE A 355 -22.44 -23.19 7.00
N THR A 356 -22.83 -21.94 6.73
CA THR A 356 -24.12 -21.67 6.10
C THR A 356 -24.10 -22.11 4.63
N GLU A 357 -25.26 -22.33 4.02
CA GLU A 357 -25.36 -22.67 2.59
C GLU A 357 -24.58 -21.70 1.69
N ASP A 358 -24.75 -20.38 1.90
CA ASP A 358 -24.00 -19.36 1.15
C ASP A 358 -22.46 -19.48 1.32
N THR A 359 -21.99 -19.87 2.52
CA THR A 359 -20.55 -20.00 2.83
C THR A 359 -19.97 -21.28 2.23
N LYS A 360 -20.74 -22.37 2.30
CA LYS A 360 -20.39 -23.64 1.67
C LYS A 360 -20.36 -23.52 0.14
N ALA A 361 -21.33 -22.82 -0.45
CA ALA A 361 -21.40 -22.60 -1.89
C ALA A 361 -20.18 -21.83 -2.40
N ILE A 362 -19.83 -20.68 -1.78
CA ILE A 362 -18.66 -19.91 -2.24
C ILE A 362 -17.35 -20.68 -2.07
N CYS A 363 -17.18 -21.41 -0.96
CA CYS A 363 -16.00 -22.24 -0.75
C CYS A 363 -15.85 -23.30 -1.84
N ARG A 364 -16.91 -24.05 -2.17
CA ARG A 364 -16.90 -25.06 -3.23
C ARG A 364 -16.55 -24.47 -4.59
N MET A 365 -17.08 -23.30 -4.91
CA MET A 365 -16.83 -22.66 -6.21
C MET A 365 -15.40 -22.09 -6.31
N LEU A 366 -14.83 -21.59 -5.21
CA LEU A 366 -13.43 -21.15 -5.15
C LEU A 366 -12.43 -22.30 -5.04
N LEU A 367 -12.81 -23.40 -4.38
CA LEU A 367 -12.02 -24.63 -4.24
C LEU A 367 -12.31 -25.65 -5.36
N ALA A 368 -12.90 -25.20 -6.47
CA ALA A 368 -12.99 -26.01 -7.67
C ALA A 368 -11.57 -26.35 -8.16
N LYS A 369 -11.29 -27.65 -8.28
CA LYS A 369 -9.94 -28.13 -8.63
C LYS A 369 -9.52 -27.73 -10.04
N ASP A 370 -10.46 -27.76 -10.99
CA ASP A 370 -10.25 -27.24 -12.34
C ASP A 370 -10.32 -25.69 -12.31
N PRO A 371 -9.22 -24.98 -12.62
CA PRO A 371 -9.22 -23.51 -12.64
C PRO A 371 -10.22 -22.94 -13.67
N LYS A 372 -10.60 -23.68 -14.72
CA LYS A 372 -11.61 -23.24 -15.69
C LYS A 372 -13.04 -23.25 -15.18
N GLN A 373 -13.29 -23.92 -14.06
CA GLN A 373 -14.60 -23.93 -13.38
C GLN A 373 -14.57 -23.12 -12.07
N ARG A 374 -13.40 -22.58 -11.71
CA ARG A 374 -13.18 -21.87 -10.46
C ARG A 374 -13.75 -20.45 -10.54
N LEU A 375 -14.50 -20.08 -9.51
CA LEU A 375 -15.07 -18.74 -9.37
C LEU A 375 -13.96 -17.68 -9.40
N GLY A 376 -14.17 -16.62 -10.19
CA GLY A 376 -13.18 -15.54 -10.36
C GLY A 376 -12.14 -15.80 -11.45
N CYS A 377 -12.12 -16.98 -12.07
CA CYS A 377 -11.24 -17.29 -13.20
C CYS A 377 -11.92 -17.10 -14.57
N GLN A 378 -13.21 -16.75 -14.59
CA GLN A 378 -13.96 -16.44 -15.81
C GLN A 378 -13.71 -15.01 -16.29
N ALA A 379 -14.34 -14.62 -17.40
CA ALA A 379 -14.19 -13.30 -18.03
C ALA A 379 -14.51 -12.11 -17.08
N GLU A 380 -15.40 -12.31 -16.11
CA GLU A 380 -15.79 -11.26 -15.15
C GLU A 380 -14.81 -11.12 -13.96
N GLY A 381 -13.86 -12.05 -13.81
CA GLY A 381 -12.83 -11.98 -12.77
C GLY A 381 -13.39 -11.79 -11.36
N GLY A 382 -12.82 -10.83 -10.62
CA GLY A 382 -13.27 -10.50 -9.26
C GLY A 382 -14.73 -10.02 -9.18
N ALA A 383 -15.34 -9.53 -10.25
CA ALA A 383 -16.74 -9.09 -10.23
C ALA A 383 -17.71 -10.25 -9.98
N GLU A 384 -17.43 -11.43 -10.54
CA GLU A 384 -18.19 -12.66 -10.31
C GLU A 384 -18.14 -13.08 -8.83
N VAL A 385 -16.96 -12.98 -8.22
CA VAL A 385 -16.74 -13.28 -6.80
C VAL A 385 -17.56 -12.33 -5.92
N LYS A 386 -17.51 -11.02 -6.21
CA LYS A 386 -18.26 -9.98 -5.48
C LYS A 386 -19.78 -10.12 -5.61
N ALA A 387 -20.27 -10.65 -6.72
CA ALA A 387 -21.69 -10.85 -6.98
C ALA A 387 -22.30 -12.07 -6.26
N HIS A 388 -21.46 -12.95 -5.70
CA HIS A 388 -21.93 -14.15 -5.03
C HIS A 388 -22.83 -13.84 -3.81
N PRO A 389 -23.92 -14.60 -3.55
CA PRO A 389 -24.83 -14.37 -2.41
C PRO A 389 -24.16 -14.32 -1.03
N PHE A 390 -22.99 -14.93 -0.89
CA PHE A 390 -22.13 -14.80 0.29
C PHE A 390 -21.81 -13.34 0.64
N PHE A 391 -21.70 -12.44 -0.34
CA PHE A 391 -21.43 -11.01 -0.11
C PHE A 391 -22.66 -10.12 -0.20
N LYS A 392 -23.90 -10.67 -0.16
CA LYS A 392 -25.14 -9.90 -0.35
C LYS A 392 -25.32 -8.69 0.58
N ASN A 393 -24.67 -8.70 1.75
CA ASN A 393 -24.73 -7.62 2.74
C ASN A 393 -23.54 -6.65 2.66
N ILE A 394 -22.62 -6.83 1.70
CA ILE A 394 -21.42 -6.01 1.54
C ILE A 394 -21.60 -5.07 0.35
N ASN A 395 -21.61 -3.77 0.63
CA ASN A 395 -21.49 -2.77 -0.42
C ASN A 395 -20.00 -2.55 -0.73
N PHE A 396 -19.51 -3.16 -1.80
CA PHE A 396 -18.09 -3.11 -2.18
C PHE A 396 -17.58 -1.69 -2.47
N LYS A 397 -18.40 -0.79 -3.02
CA LYS A 397 -17.98 0.61 -3.23
C LYS A 397 -17.69 1.32 -1.91
N ARG A 398 -18.53 1.09 -0.90
CA ARG A 398 -18.32 1.62 0.46
C ARG A 398 -17.15 0.95 1.17
N LEU A 399 -16.92 -0.34 0.93
CA LEU A 399 -15.76 -1.07 1.44
C LEU A 399 -14.46 -0.50 0.86
N GLU A 400 -14.40 -0.34 -0.46
CA GLU A 400 -13.27 0.24 -1.20
C GLU A 400 -13.03 1.71 -0.83
N ALA A 401 -14.07 2.44 -0.40
CA ALA A 401 -13.94 3.77 0.16
C ALA A 401 -13.55 3.80 1.65
N GLY A 402 -13.62 2.66 2.35
CA GLY A 402 -13.19 2.52 3.75
C GLY A 402 -14.21 3.09 4.72
N ILE A 403 -15.48 3.09 4.31
CA ILE A 403 -16.62 3.65 5.05
C ILE A 403 -17.34 2.55 5.84
N LEU A 404 -17.18 1.29 5.47
CA LEU A 404 -17.76 0.17 6.22
C LEU A 404 -16.94 -0.09 7.48
N GLU A 405 -17.60 -0.03 8.63
CA GLU A 405 -17.01 -0.35 9.93
C GLU A 405 -16.66 -1.84 10.01
N PRO A 406 -15.44 -2.21 10.46
CA PRO A 406 -15.07 -3.59 10.69
C PRO A 406 -15.91 -4.26 11.79
N SER A 407 -16.21 -5.54 11.59
CA SER A 407 -16.93 -6.35 12.58
C SER A 407 -16.12 -6.66 13.84
N PHE A 408 -14.80 -6.48 13.79
CA PHE A 408 -13.90 -6.63 14.94
C PHE A 408 -12.81 -5.56 14.89
N VAL A 409 -12.64 -4.86 16.02
CA VAL A 409 -11.59 -3.88 16.24
C VAL A 409 -10.63 -4.40 17.31
N PRO A 410 -9.34 -4.61 17.00
CA PRO A 410 -8.35 -5.01 18.00
C PRO A 410 -8.20 -3.99 19.13
N ASP A 411 -7.97 -4.47 20.36
CA ASP A 411 -7.64 -3.60 21.49
C ASP A 411 -6.25 -2.96 21.26
N PRO A 412 -6.13 -1.62 21.19
CA PRO A 412 -4.86 -0.95 20.97
C PRO A 412 -3.82 -1.19 22.07
N ARG A 413 -4.23 -1.68 23.25
CA ARG A 413 -3.34 -2.02 24.37
C ARG A 413 -2.83 -3.46 24.30
N ALA A 414 -3.48 -4.31 23.52
CA ALA A 414 -3.09 -5.71 23.37
C ALA A 414 -2.01 -5.87 22.30
N VAL A 415 -1.18 -6.91 22.47
CA VAL A 415 -0.15 -7.29 21.50
C VAL A 415 -0.56 -8.61 20.87
N TYR A 416 -0.97 -8.56 19.60
CA TYR A 416 -1.45 -9.71 18.85
C TYR A 416 -0.32 -10.42 18.10
N CYS A 417 0.77 -10.75 18.81
CA CYS A 417 1.85 -11.55 18.28
C CYS A 417 2.47 -12.41 19.38
N LYS A 418 3.37 -13.32 19.00
CA LYS A 418 4.15 -14.09 19.99
C LYS A 418 5.06 -13.16 20.79
N ASP A 419 5.34 -13.53 22.03
CA ASP A 419 6.25 -12.78 22.89
C ASP A 419 7.63 -12.64 22.26
N VAL A 420 8.29 -11.51 22.50
CA VAL A 420 9.61 -11.20 21.91
C VAL A 420 10.66 -12.27 22.26
N LEU A 421 10.52 -12.90 23.43
CA LEU A 421 11.38 -13.98 23.91
C LEU A 421 11.22 -15.27 23.09
N ASP A 422 10.03 -15.51 22.53
CA ASP A 422 9.74 -16.69 21.69
C ASP A 422 10.20 -16.50 20.23
N ILE A 423 10.70 -15.31 19.89
CA ILE A 423 11.19 -15.01 18.55
C ILE A 423 12.62 -15.57 18.43
N GLU A 424 12.76 -16.77 17.86
CA GLU A 424 14.03 -17.49 17.66
C GLU A 424 15.16 -16.61 17.10
N GLN A 425 16.31 -16.56 17.78
CA GLN A 425 17.47 -15.79 17.29
C GLN A 425 18.13 -16.45 16.08
N PHE A 426 18.45 -15.63 15.10
CA PHE A 426 19.19 -16.10 13.93
C PHE A 426 20.66 -16.31 14.28
N SER A 427 21.24 -17.41 13.78
CA SER A 427 22.68 -17.58 13.79
C SER A 427 23.35 -16.56 12.87
N THR A 428 24.44 -15.95 13.35
CA THR A 428 25.23 -14.97 12.59
C THR A 428 25.85 -15.63 11.37
N VAL A 429 25.71 -15.02 10.19
CA VAL A 429 26.32 -15.52 8.96
C VAL A 429 27.81 -15.13 8.93
N LYS A 430 28.69 -16.14 9.05
CA LYS A 430 30.15 -16.01 8.91
C LYS A 430 30.61 -16.45 7.52
N GLY A 431 31.77 -15.96 7.07
CA GLY A 431 32.41 -16.40 5.83
C GLY A 431 31.81 -15.84 4.53
N VAL A 432 30.98 -14.79 4.61
CA VAL A 432 30.39 -14.12 3.44
C VAL A 432 30.97 -12.70 3.35
N ASN A 433 31.66 -12.44 2.24
CA ASN A 433 32.19 -11.13 1.89
C ASN A 433 31.29 -10.48 0.83
N LEU A 434 31.02 -9.19 1.01
CA LEU A 434 30.28 -8.39 0.05
C LEU A 434 31.27 -7.79 -0.97
N ASP A 435 30.88 -7.76 -2.24
CA ASP A 435 31.69 -7.27 -3.35
C ASP A 435 30.95 -6.18 -4.15
N GLN A 436 31.54 -5.72 -5.26
CA GLN A 436 30.96 -4.63 -6.04
C GLN A 436 29.62 -4.99 -6.70
N THR A 437 29.41 -6.25 -7.10
CA THR A 437 28.15 -6.68 -7.72
C THR A 437 26.98 -6.57 -6.73
N ASP A 438 27.25 -6.78 -5.44
CA ASP A 438 26.29 -6.56 -4.37
C ASP A 438 25.93 -5.08 -4.22
N ASN A 439 26.92 -4.17 -4.33
CA ASN A 439 26.70 -2.72 -4.20
C ASN A 439 25.83 -2.17 -5.32
N ASP A 440 25.98 -2.69 -6.54
CA ASP A 440 25.13 -2.30 -7.67
C ASP A 440 23.67 -2.72 -7.42
N PHE A 441 23.46 -3.90 -6.83
CA PHE A 441 22.14 -4.35 -6.37
C PHE A 441 21.58 -3.45 -5.27
N TYR A 442 22.39 -3.10 -4.26
CA TYR A 442 21.94 -2.23 -3.16
C TYR A 442 21.52 -0.84 -3.64
N SER A 443 22.26 -0.29 -4.60
CA SER A 443 21.94 1.01 -5.23
C SER A 443 20.62 0.97 -5.99
N LYS A 444 20.29 -0.14 -6.65
CA LYS A 444 18.99 -0.34 -7.32
C LYS A 444 17.83 -0.51 -6.32
N PHE A 445 18.11 -1.04 -5.14
CA PHE A 445 17.12 -1.28 -4.10
C PHE A 445 16.74 0.00 -3.34
N ALA A 446 17.75 0.81 -2.97
CA ALA A 446 17.60 1.96 -2.08
C ALA A 446 17.10 3.22 -2.83
N THR A 447 15.84 3.22 -3.27
CA THR A 447 15.24 4.35 -4.02
C THR A 447 14.80 5.53 -3.14
N GLY A 448 14.93 5.45 -1.82
CA GLY A 448 14.52 6.51 -0.91
C GLY A 448 13.03 6.45 -0.60
N SER A 449 12.35 7.60 -0.60
CA SER A 449 10.91 7.69 -0.34
C SER A 449 10.07 7.28 -1.56
N VAL A 450 8.95 6.62 -1.32
CA VAL A 450 7.93 6.34 -2.34
C VAL A 450 6.89 7.46 -2.32
N SER A 451 6.64 8.08 -3.48
CA SER A 451 5.93 9.37 -3.56
C SER A 451 4.54 9.37 -2.91
N ILE A 452 3.64 8.44 -3.28
CA ILE A 452 2.25 8.48 -2.79
C ILE A 452 2.18 8.27 -1.26
N PRO A 453 2.81 7.23 -0.66
CA PRO A 453 2.76 7.05 0.78
C PRO A 453 3.48 8.14 1.58
N TRP A 454 4.56 8.73 1.04
CA TRP A 454 5.26 9.87 1.64
C TRP A 454 4.38 11.12 1.67
N GLN A 455 3.68 11.42 0.57
CA GLN A 455 2.76 12.55 0.52
C GLN A 455 1.57 12.37 1.46
N ASN A 456 0.99 11.16 1.52
CA ASN A 456 -0.05 10.83 2.50
C ASN A 456 0.46 10.99 3.94
N GLU A 457 1.71 10.61 4.23
CA GLU A 457 2.32 10.87 5.55
C GLU A 457 2.36 12.35 5.88
N MET A 458 2.82 13.21 4.97
CA MET A 458 2.86 14.66 5.21
C MET A 458 1.47 15.24 5.48
N ILE A 459 0.44 14.73 4.81
CA ILE A 459 -0.95 15.16 4.99
C ILE A 459 -1.53 14.66 6.32
N GLU A 460 -1.42 13.35 6.59
CA GLU A 460 -1.98 12.71 7.79
C GLU A 460 -1.35 13.20 9.10
N THR A 461 -0.09 13.65 9.05
CA THR A 461 0.63 14.20 10.21
C THR A 461 0.54 15.72 10.31
N GLU A 462 -0.36 16.34 9.53
CA GLU A 462 -0.61 17.79 9.46
C GLU A 462 0.60 18.64 9.01
N CYS A 463 1.75 18.03 8.74
CA CYS A 463 2.95 18.68 8.24
C CYS A 463 2.69 19.47 6.94
N PHE A 464 1.84 18.93 6.05
CA PHE A 464 1.42 19.64 4.84
C PHE A 464 0.67 20.92 5.19
N SER A 465 -0.33 20.86 6.08
CA SER A 465 -1.12 22.04 6.47
C SER A 465 -0.25 23.11 7.15
N ASP A 466 0.66 22.68 8.03
CA ASP A 466 1.54 23.58 8.79
C ASP A 466 2.58 24.29 7.91
N LEU A 467 3.11 23.58 6.91
CA LEU A 467 4.20 24.10 6.07
C LEU A 467 3.71 24.70 4.75
N ASN A 468 2.53 24.30 4.26
CA ASN A 468 1.98 24.77 2.99
C ASN A 468 1.27 26.13 3.13
N VAL A 469 2.02 27.14 3.57
CA VAL A 469 1.51 28.50 3.75
C VAL A 469 1.85 29.40 2.56
N PHE A 470 0.91 30.30 2.23
CA PHE A 470 1.05 31.33 1.21
C PHE A 470 1.02 32.73 1.86
N GLY A 471 1.43 33.75 1.11
CA GLY A 471 1.43 35.13 1.59
C GLY A 471 0.01 35.68 1.83
N PRO A 472 -0.11 36.87 2.42
CA PRO A 472 -1.39 37.53 2.67
C PRO A 472 -2.25 37.56 1.41
N GLN A 473 -3.55 37.27 1.54
CA GLN A 473 -4.51 37.22 0.44
C GLN A 473 -4.12 36.25 -0.69
N GLY A 474 -3.35 35.20 -0.39
CA GLY A 474 -2.91 34.21 -1.40
C GLY A 474 -1.74 34.67 -2.26
N SER A 475 -1.02 35.72 -1.84
CA SER A 475 0.16 36.22 -2.56
C SER A 475 1.33 35.24 -2.52
N ARG A 476 2.28 35.40 -3.45
CA ARG A 476 3.49 34.58 -3.54
C ARG A 476 4.35 34.77 -2.28
N PRO A 477 4.65 33.70 -1.52
CA PRO A 477 5.46 33.79 -0.32
C PRO A 477 6.96 33.94 -0.65
N PRO A 478 7.80 34.43 0.28
CA PRO A 478 9.21 34.71 0.03
C PRO A 478 10.04 33.49 -0.40
N ASP A 479 9.71 32.30 0.10
CA ASP A 479 10.40 31.05 -0.28
C ASP A 479 10.13 30.64 -1.74
N LEU A 480 9.10 31.22 -2.36
CA LEU A 480 8.81 31.08 -3.79
C LEU A 480 9.34 32.26 -4.62
N ASP A 481 9.83 33.33 -4.01
CA ASP A 481 10.40 34.46 -4.74
C ASP A 481 11.89 34.21 -5.08
N TRP A 482 12.12 33.77 -6.31
CA TRP A 482 13.45 33.47 -6.83
C TRP A 482 14.35 34.71 -7.01
N THR A 483 13.78 35.92 -6.91
CA THR A 483 14.54 37.17 -7.04
C THR A 483 15.19 37.61 -5.73
N GLN A 484 14.77 37.04 -4.60
CA GLN A 484 15.30 37.37 -3.29
C GLN A 484 16.25 36.26 -2.80
N PRO A 485 17.39 36.61 -2.15
CA PRO A 485 18.21 35.62 -1.48
C PRO A 485 17.40 34.96 -0.35
N PRO A 486 17.60 33.67 -0.05
CA PRO A 486 16.82 32.98 0.97
C PRO A 486 16.97 33.71 2.31
N GLU A 487 15.85 34.11 2.92
CA GLU A 487 15.85 34.65 4.28
C GLU A 487 16.46 33.59 5.23
N PRO A 488 17.30 33.99 6.21
CA PRO A 488 17.77 33.07 7.23
C PRO A 488 16.55 32.45 7.93
N PRO A 489 16.52 31.12 8.14
CA PRO A 489 15.33 30.44 8.63
C PRO A 489 14.89 31.05 9.96
N ARG A 490 13.66 31.58 9.99
CA ARG A 490 12.99 31.90 11.25
C ARG A 490 12.83 30.59 12.01
N ARG A 491 13.29 30.53 13.26
CA ARG A 491 13.27 29.32 14.12
C ARG A 491 11.91 28.61 14.04
N SER A 492 11.81 27.60 13.18
CA SER A 492 10.61 26.81 12.95
C SER A 492 10.94 25.32 12.97
N LEU A 493 9.92 24.46 12.85
CA LEU A 493 10.03 23.00 12.86
C LEU A 493 11.14 22.46 11.93
N LEU A 494 11.44 23.18 10.83
CA LEU A 494 12.53 22.86 9.89
C LEU A 494 13.91 22.81 10.56
N ASP A 495 14.20 23.68 11.54
CA ASP A 495 15.48 23.65 12.27
C ASP A 495 15.59 22.43 13.20
N ARG A 496 14.45 21.95 13.72
CA ARG A 496 14.38 20.72 14.53
C ARG A 496 14.63 19.46 13.70
N ILE A 497 14.30 19.50 12.41
CA ILE A 497 14.47 18.39 11.47
C ILE A 497 15.92 18.29 10.96
N PHE A 498 16.62 19.42 10.76
CA PHE A 498 17.87 19.43 9.96
C PHE A 498 19.17 19.85 10.68
N ARG A 499 19.20 20.18 11.99
CA ARG A 499 20.47 20.45 12.70
C ARG A 499 20.70 19.59 13.93
N ARG A 500 21.36 18.45 13.70
CA ARG A 500 22.52 18.02 14.50
C ARG A 500 23.33 17.09 13.60
N HIS A 501 24.38 17.64 12.99
CA HIS A 501 25.64 17.01 12.55
C HIS A 501 26.22 17.77 11.35
N VAL A 502 26.67 19.00 11.60
CA VAL A 502 27.83 19.56 10.89
C VAL A 502 28.82 19.93 11.97
N ARG A 503 29.76 19.02 12.26
CA ARG A 503 31.00 19.42 12.95
C ARG A 503 31.84 20.12 11.89
N ILE A 504 31.87 21.44 11.96
CA ILE A 504 32.85 22.24 11.22
C ILE A 504 34.22 21.88 11.81
N SER A 505 35.07 21.25 10.99
CA SER A 505 36.49 21.13 11.29
C SER A 505 37.12 22.51 11.18
N SER A 506 37.47 23.12 12.32
CA SER A 506 38.39 24.26 12.33
C SER A 506 39.80 23.74 12.01
N SER A 507 40.36 24.21 10.90
CA SER A 507 41.78 24.06 10.59
C SER A 507 42.60 24.93 11.54
N PRO A 508 43.72 24.43 12.11
CA PRO A 508 44.62 25.22 12.92
C PRO A 508 45.72 25.81 12.03
N THR A 509 45.77 27.13 11.92
CA THR A 509 46.96 27.85 11.47
C THR A 509 47.07 29.14 12.26
N GLU A 510 48.29 29.43 12.72
CA GLU A 510 48.73 30.64 13.44
C GLU A 510 48.78 30.61 14.98
N GLU A 511 49.36 29.56 15.57
CA GLU A 511 49.94 29.69 16.92
C GLU A 511 51.13 28.75 17.17
N GLN A 512 52.11 28.76 16.26
CA GLN A 512 53.45 28.19 16.49
C GLN A 512 54.52 29.14 15.95
N ALA A 513 54.68 30.29 16.61
CA ALA A 513 55.84 31.16 16.46
C ALA A 513 55.97 32.04 17.70
N ARG A 514 56.39 31.43 18.83
CA ARG A 514 57.02 32.07 20.00
C ARG A 514 57.15 31.03 21.11
N GLU A 515 58.25 30.29 21.09
CA GLU A 515 58.95 29.76 22.27
C GLU A 515 60.12 28.91 21.76
N HIS A 516 61.16 29.59 21.28
CA HIS A 516 62.55 29.14 21.23
C HIS A 516 63.40 30.40 20.94
N ASN A 517 63.59 31.21 22.00
CA ASN A 517 64.81 31.97 22.25
C ASN A 517 64.64 32.79 23.54
N SER A 518 65.53 32.49 24.50
CA SER A 518 65.75 33.09 25.83
C SER A 518 64.99 32.45 26.99
#